data_AF-A0A5K0XKK5-F1
#
_entry.id   AF-A0A5K0XKK5-F1
#
_cell.length_a   1.000
_cell.length_b   1.000
_cell.length_c   1.000
_cell.angle_alpha   90.00
_cell.angle_beta   90.00
_cell.angle_gamma   90.00
#
_symmetry.space_group_name_H-M   'P 1'
#
loop_
_entity.id
_entity.type
_entity.pdbx_description
1 polymer ?
#
loop_
_entity_poly.entity_id
_entity_poly.type
_entity_poly.pdbx_seq_one_letter_code
_entity_poly.pdbx_strand_id
1 'polypeptide(L)' 'ISPAFHTMFLEAMVRTFRGCSERSIMKLENLFHQENMVEQAIEVDIEAEFSNLALDIIGLGIFNYDFGSVTKESPVIK' A
#
# COMPACT_ATOMS: atom_id res chain seq x y z
N ILE A 1 16.14 13.09 -16.90
CA ILE A 1 14.83 12.89 -16.24
C ILE A 1 13.75 13.07 -17.31
N SER A 2 12.89 12.08 -17.53
CA SER A 2 11.79 12.17 -18.52
C SER A 2 10.81 13.28 -18.11
N PRO A 3 10.14 14.00 -19.05
CA PRO A 3 9.23 15.10 -18.72
C PRO A 3 8.16 14.72 -17.70
N ALA A 4 7.68 13.48 -17.72
CA ALA A 4 6.63 13.00 -16.80
C ALA A 4 7.11 12.84 -15.34
N PHE A 5 8.40 12.68 -15.11
CA PHE A 5 8.98 12.47 -13.77
C PHE A 5 9.77 13.70 -13.29
N HIS A 6 9.27 14.90 -13.59
CA HIS A 6 9.88 16.16 -13.16
C HIS A 6 9.81 16.33 -11.63
N THR A 7 10.64 17.21 -11.06
CA THR A 7 10.76 17.41 -9.61
C THR A 7 9.42 17.65 -8.91
N MET A 8 8.56 18.52 -9.46
CA MET A 8 7.24 18.79 -8.87
C MET A 8 6.33 17.55 -8.82
N PHE A 9 6.47 16.61 -9.77
CA PHE A 9 5.71 15.36 -9.78
C PHE A 9 6.24 14.44 -8.68
N LEU A 10 7.56 14.31 -8.55
CA LEU A 10 8.18 13.51 -7.49
C LEU A 10 7.84 14.05 -6.10
N GLU A 11 7.83 15.37 -5.91
CA GLU A 11 7.40 16.01 -4.66
C GLU A 11 5.93 15.73 -4.35
N ALA A 12 5.05 15.79 -5.35
CA ALA A 12 3.64 15.43 -5.19
C ALA A 12 3.48 13.94 -4.83
N MET A 13 4.27 13.05 -5.45
CA MET A 13 4.25 11.61 -5.19
C MET A 13 4.59 11.23 -3.75
N VAL A 14 5.35 12.05 -3.02
CA VAL A 14 5.59 11.83 -1.58
C VAL A 14 4.28 11.78 -0.79
N ARG A 15 3.27 12.56 -1.18
CA ARG A 15 1.95 12.51 -0.55
C ARG A 15 1.21 11.22 -0.88
N THR A 16 1.32 10.76 -2.13
CA THR A 16 0.76 9.46 -2.55
C THR A 16 1.40 8.30 -1.80
N PHE A 17 2.74 8.29 -1.69
CA PHE A 17 3.46 7.27 -0.91
C PHE A 17 3.01 7.26 0.54
N ARG A 18 2.91 8.44 1.18
CA ARG A 18 2.41 8.56 2.56
C ARG A 18 1.01 7.96 2.69
N GLY A 19 0.06 8.37 1.86
CA GLY A 19 -1.33 7.91 1.97
C GLY A 19 -1.48 6.41 1.77
N CYS A 20 -0.76 5.81 0.82
CA CYS A 20 -0.78 4.35 0.64
C CYS A 20 -0.10 3.61 1.80
N SER A 21 1.00 4.14 2.33
CA SER A 21 1.67 3.57 3.51
C SER A 21 0.79 3.65 4.76
N GLU A 22 0.08 4.76 4.98
CA GLU A 22 -0.89 4.91 6.08
C GLU A 22 -1.99 3.84 6.00
N ARG A 23 -2.54 3.59 4.80
CA ARG A 23 -3.51 2.50 4.59
C ARG A 23 -2.94 1.12 4.95
N SER A 24 -1.67 0.88 4.60
CA SER A 24 -1.00 -0.40 4.88
C SER A 24 -0.72 -0.58 6.38
N ILE A 25 -0.29 0.49 7.05
CA ILE A 25 -0.09 0.51 8.50
C ILE A 25 -1.42 0.22 9.22
N MET A 26 -2.50 0.92 8.85
CA MET A 26 -3.81 0.69 9.46
C MET A 26 -4.29 -0.75 9.27
N LYS A 27 -4.02 -1.37 8.11
CA LYS A 27 -4.33 -2.78 7.88
C LYS A 27 -3.58 -3.68 8.86
N LEU A 28 -2.27 -3.50 9.01
CA LEU A 28 -1.44 -4.29 9.91
C LEU A 28 -1.84 -4.07 11.38
N GLU A 29 -2.07 -2.82 11.79
CA GLU A 29 -2.57 -2.49 13.14
C GLU A 29 -3.91 -3.17 13.43
N ASN A 30 -4.84 -3.17 12.46
CA ASN A 30 -6.10 -3.88 12.61
C ASN A 30 -5.92 -5.39 12.77
N LEU A 31 -4.98 -6.01 12.05
CA LEU A 31 -4.66 -7.44 12.23
C LEU A 31 -4.16 -7.70 13.67
N PHE A 32 -3.27 -6.86 14.19
CA PHE A 32 -2.78 -6.96 15.57
C PHE A 32 -3.87 -6.71 16.63
N HIS A 33 -4.89 -5.90 16.34
CA HIS A 33 -5.95 -5.56 17.28
C HIS A 33 -7.18 -6.49 17.22
N GLN A 34 -7.47 -7.10 16.06
CA GLN A 34 -8.60 -8.02 15.89
C GLN A 34 -8.35 -9.37 16.56
N GLU A 35 -7.09 -9.78 16.60
CA GLU A 35 -6.67 -10.96 17.32
C GLU A 35 -6.53 -10.57 18.80
N ASN A 36 -7.47 -11.02 19.63
CA ASN A 36 -7.45 -10.95 21.09
C ASN A 36 -6.33 -11.88 21.66
N MET A 37 -5.17 -11.84 21.02
CA MET A 37 -4.08 -12.80 21.09
C MET A 37 -2.99 -12.22 21.94
N VAL A 38 -3.11 -12.49 23.24
CA VAL A 38 -2.13 -12.10 24.24
C VAL A 38 -0.78 -12.80 24.00
N GLU A 39 -0.71 -13.87 23.20
CA GLU A 39 0.53 -14.65 23.00
C GLU A 39 0.68 -15.37 21.63
N GLN A 40 -0.14 -15.09 20.61
CA GLN A 40 -0.01 -15.74 19.31
C GLN A 40 0.66 -14.82 18.29
N ALA A 41 1.73 -15.32 17.66
CA ALA A 41 2.43 -14.62 16.60
C ALA A 41 1.58 -14.63 15.32
N ILE A 42 1.41 -13.46 14.72
CA ILE A 42 0.74 -13.30 13.43
C ILE A 42 1.75 -13.54 12.33
N GLU A 43 1.51 -14.53 11.47
CA GLU A 43 2.28 -14.73 10.25
C GLU A 43 1.70 -13.83 9.15
N VAL A 44 2.55 -12.98 8.57
CA VAL A 44 2.17 -12.04 7.52
C VAL A 44 3.07 -12.27 6.31
N ASP A 45 2.46 -12.48 5.15
CA ASP A 45 3.18 -12.50 3.87
C ASP A 45 3.53 -11.06 3.45
N ILE A 46 4.76 -10.66 3.81
CA ILE A 46 5.28 -9.32 3.53
C ILE A 46 5.46 -9.06 2.03
N GLU A 47 5.69 -10.09 1.21
CA GLU A 47 5.83 -9.94 -0.24
C GLU A 47 4.49 -9.52 -0.87
N ALA A 48 3.41 -10.19 -0.47
CA ALA A 48 2.06 -9.84 -0.91
C ALA A 48 1.66 -8.43 -0.45
N GLU A 49 1.96 -8.07 0.80
CA GLU A 49 1.66 -6.73 1.34
C GLU A 49 2.39 -5.61 0.58
N PHE A 50 3.69 -5.76 0.32
CA PHE A 50 4.43 -4.76 -0.44
C PHE A 50 4.02 -4.70 -1.91
N SER A 51 3.65 -5.82 -2.51
CA SER A 51 3.16 -5.86 -3.89
C SER A 51 1.82 -5.11 -4.03
N ASN A 52 0.92 -5.28 -3.07
CA ASN A 52 -0.35 -4.55 -2.99
C ASN A 52 -0.13 -3.04 -2.78
N LEU A 53 0.80 -2.67 -1.87
CA LEU A 53 1.18 -1.28 -1.65
C LEU A 53 1.76 -0.64 -2.93
N ALA A 54 2.66 -1.33 -3.62
CA ALA A 54 3.25 -0.84 -4.87
C ALA A 54 2.19 -0.66 -5.97
N LEU A 55 1.21 -1.57 -6.05
CA LEU A 55 0.11 -1.49 -7.00
C LEU A 55 -0.78 -0.26 -6.75
N ASP A 56 -1.11 0.03 -5.49
CA ASP A 56 -1.89 1.23 -5.16
C ASP A 56 -1.10 2.52 -5.42
N ILE A 57 0.21 2.52 -5.16
CA ILE A 57 1.10 3.64 -5.45
C ILE A 57 1.16 3.94 -6.95
N ILE A 58 1.37 2.93 -7.80
CA ILE A 58 1.43 3.14 -9.25
C ILE A 58 0.06 3.47 -9.83
N GLY A 59 -1.01 2.87 -9.29
CA GLY A 59 -2.39 3.19 -9.62
C GLY A 59 -2.70 4.66 -9.43
N LEU A 60 -2.48 5.18 -8.22
CA LEU A 60 -2.76 6.58 -7.91
C LEU A 60 -1.76 7.53 -8.57
N GLY A 61 -0.48 7.17 -8.62
CA GLY A 61 0.58 8.05 -9.10
C GLY A 61 0.66 8.20 -10.62
N ILE A 62 0.40 7.13 -11.36
CA ILE A 62 0.57 7.11 -12.83
C ILE A 62 -0.78 7.04 -13.55
N PHE A 63 -1.71 6.23 -13.05
CA PHE A 63 -2.98 5.96 -13.72
C PHE A 63 -4.14 6.78 -13.16
N ASN A 64 -3.93 7.51 -12.06
CA ASN A 64 -4.96 8.18 -11.28
C ASN A 64 -6.16 7.25 -10.97
N TYR A 65 -5.84 5.99 -10.64
CA TYR A 65 -6.80 4.93 -10.34
C TYR A 65 -6.51 4.31 -8.96
N ASP A 66 -7.52 4.26 -8.10
CA ASP A 66 -7.39 3.62 -6.80
C ASP A 66 -7.78 2.15 -6.91
N PHE A 67 -6.78 1.27 -6.97
CA PHE A 67 -7.02 -0.18 -6.94
C PHE A 67 -7.56 -0.64 -5.57
N GLY A 68 -7.18 0.06 -4.49
CA GLY A 68 -7.52 -0.33 -3.12
C GLY A 68 -6.98 -1.72 -2.73
N SER A 69 -5.88 -2.14 -3.36
CA SER A 69 -5.25 -3.46 -3.26
C SER A 69 -4.74 -3.76 -1.85
N VAL A 70 -4.41 -2.72 -1.08
CA VAL A 70 -4.06 -2.87 0.33
C VAL A 70 -5.27 -3.36 1.14
N THR A 71 -6.48 -2.91 0.80
CA THR A 71 -7.72 -3.22 1.55
C THR A 71 -8.54 -4.36 0.98
N LYS A 72 -8.44 -4.61 -0.33
CA LYS A 72 -9.12 -5.67 -1.05
C LYS A 72 -8.04 -6.49 -1.73
N GLU A 73 -8.02 -7.80 -1.55
CA GLU A 73 -7.05 -8.68 -2.22
C GLU A 73 -6.89 -8.29 -3.69
N SER A 74 -5.65 -8.11 -4.13
CA SER A 74 -5.35 -7.75 -5.51
C SER A 74 -5.90 -8.83 -6.45
N PRO A 75 -6.65 -8.47 -7.50
CA PRO A 75 -7.14 -9.44 -8.48
C PRO A 75 -6.01 -10.06 -9.33
N VAL A 76 -4.77 -9.56 -9.18
CA VAL A 76 -3.61 -9.95 -9.98
C VAL A 76 -2.69 -10.94 -9.26
N ILE A 77 -2.71 -10.97 -7.92
CA ILE A 77 -1.81 -11.82 -7.11
C ILE A 77 -2.66 -12.96 -6.54
N LYS A 78 -2.40 -14.19 -6.99
CA LYS A 78 -2.99 -15.45 -6.50
C LYS A 78 -1.89 -16.45 -6.19
#